data_AF-A0AAU4DC90-F1
#
_entry.id   AF-A0AAU4DC90-F1
#
_cell.length_a   1.000
_cell.length_b   1.000
_cell.length_c   1.000
_cell.angle_alpha   90.00
_cell.angle_beta   90.00
_cell.angle_gamma   90.00
#
_symmetry.space_group_name_H-M   'P 1'
#
loop_
_entity.id
_entity.type
_entity.pdbx_description
1 polymer ?
#
loop_
_entity_poly.entity_id
_entity_poly.type
_entity_poly.pdbx_seq_one_letter_code
_entity_poly.pdbx_strand_id
1 'polypeptide(L)'
;MASVDQESARLAAEAFCRERVRDWDERAYQLKIEESISIEGAYVFGYLPTVPDARGRLRVIGNLPVIVDRQTGECRLVAGVTEYFALREAKRQQG
;
A
#
# COMPACT_ATOMS: atom_id res chain seq x y z
N MET A 1 4.04 -23.18 -8.12
CA MET A 1 4.02 -22.49 -6.81
C MET A 1 2.61 -21.96 -6.60
N ALA A 2 2.03 -22.14 -5.41
CA ALA A 2 0.73 -21.55 -5.11
C ALA A 2 0.89 -20.02 -5.00
N SER A 3 -0.02 -19.25 -5.61
CA SER A 3 -0.03 -17.80 -5.43
C SER A 3 -0.35 -17.44 -3.99
N VAL A 4 0.25 -16.36 -3.50
CA VAL A 4 -0.06 -15.77 -2.20
C VAL A 4 -1.50 -15.25 -2.24
N ASP A 5 -2.32 -15.64 -1.26
CA ASP A 5 -3.66 -15.11 -1.11
C ASP A 5 -3.63 -13.67 -0.59
N GLN A 6 -4.77 -12.97 -0.69
CA GLN A 6 -4.83 -11.55 -0.34
C GLN A 6 -4.55 -11.27 1.14
N GLU A 7 -4.91 -12.16 2.05
CA GLU A 7 -4.67 -11.96 3.49
C GLU A 7 -3.20 -12.16 3.82
N SER A 8 -2.58 -13.21 3.27
CA SER A 8 -1.13 -13.42 3.37
C SER A 8 -0.34 -12.24 2.79
N ALA A 9 -0.78 -11.70 1.64
CA ALA A 9 -0.17 -10.52 1.04
C ALA A 9 -0.35 -9.26 1.91
N ARG A 10 -1.51 -9.09 2.55
CA ARG A 10 -1.78 -7.99 3.49
C ARG A 10 -0.86 -8.06 4.70
N LEU A 11 -0.67 -9.25 5.27
CA LEU A 11 0.22 -9.46 6.42
C LEU A 11 1.69 -9.19 6.06
N ALA A 12 2.14 -9.64 4.88
CA ALA A 12 3.49 -9.33 4.38
C ALA A 12 3.70 -7.82 4.21
N ALA A 13 2.72 -7.14 3.62
CA ALA A 13 2.75 -5.69 3.47
C ALA A 13 2.73 -4.94 4.81
N GLU A 14 1.97 -5.44 5.80
CA GLU A 14 1.93 -4.89 7.15
C GLU A 14 3.31 -4.97 7.83
N ALA A 15 3.94 -6.14 7.80
CA ALA A 15 5.29 -6.32 8.32
C ALA A 15 6.31 -5.42 7.60
N PHE A 16 6.25 -5.39 6.27
CA PHE A 16 7.14 -4.58 5.45
C PHE A 16 7.04 -3.08 5.75
N CYS A 17 5.81 -2.56 5.89
CA CYS A 17 5.58 -1.16 6.19
C CYS A 17 5.93 -0.79 7.63
N ARG A 18 5.66 -1.68 8.60
CA ARG A 18 5.99 -1.46 10.02
C ARG A 18 7.48 -1.21 10.24
N GLU A 19 8.35 -1.86 9.46
CA GLU A 19 9.81 -1.64 9.51
C GLU A 19 10.27 -0.32 8.91
N ARG A 20 9.47 0.29 8.01
CA ARG A 20 9.89 1.41 7.15
C ARG A 20 9.19 2.72 7.49
N VAL A 21 7.99 2.66 8.04
CA VAL A 21 7.18 3.81 8.40
C VAL A 21 7.40 4.10 9.89
N ARG A 22 8.08 5.21 10.17
CA ARG A 22 8.55 5.58 11.51
C ARG A 22 7.46 5.57 12.59
N ASP A 23 6.27 6.02 12.25
CA ASP A 23 5.13 6.21 13.15
C ASP A 23 4.05 5.13 12.98
N TRP A 24 4.41 3.95 12.43
CA TRP A 24 3.46 2.89 12.10
C TRP A 24 2.57 2.47 13.29
N ASP A 25 3.21 2.13 14.41
CA ASP A 25 2.52 1.67 15.60
C ASP A 25 1.83 2.83 16.34
N GLU A 26 2.47 3.99 16.41
CA GLU A 26 1.93 5.19 17.07
C GLU A 26 0.63 5.66 16.43
N ARG A 27 0.52 5.53 15.11
CA ARG A 27 -0.66 5.97 14.35
C ARG A 27 -1.63 4.85 14.01
N ALA A 28 -1.34 3.63 14.47
CA ALA A 28 -2.14 2.42 14.29
C ALA A 28 -2.66 2.29 12.84
N TYR A 29 -1.72 2.23 11.89
CA TYR A 29 -2.05 2.15 10.47
C TYR A 29 -2.81 0.88 10.12
N GLN A 30 -3.75 1.00 9.18
CA GLN A 30 -4.48 -0.12 8.58
C GLN A 30 -4.26 -0.18 7.08
N LEU A 31 -3.98 -1.37 6.55
CA LEU A 31 -3.90 -1.60 5.11
C LEU A 31 -5.28 -1.90 4.51
N LYS A 32 -5.54 -1.31 3.35
CA LYS A 32 -6.72 -1.58 2.51
C LYS A 32 -6.29 -1.69 1.06
N ILE A 33 -7.03 -2.49 0.29
CA ILE A 33 -6.80 -2.57 -1.17
C ILE A 33 -6.97 -1.18 -1.78
N GLU A 34 -6.01 -0.77 -2.58
CA GLU A 34 -6.03 0.50 -3.30
C GLU A 34 -6.87 0.35 -4.57
N GLU A 35 -8.13 0.78 -4.49
CA GLU A 35 -9.07 0.68 -5.59
C GLU A 35 -8.77 1.68 -6.73
N SER A 36 -7.87 2.64 -6.56
CA SER A 36 -7.50 3.54 -7.66
C SER A 36 -6.33 3.04 -8.52
N ILE A 37 -5.69 1.93 -8.14
CA ILE A 37 -4.59 1.30 -8.87
C ILE A 37 -4.93 -0.17 -9.14
N SER A 38 -4.45 -0.71 -10.26
CA SER A 38 -4.51 -2.14 -10.56
C SER A 38 -3.23 -2.51 -11.29
N ILE A 39 -2.53 -3.52 -10.79
CA ILE A 39 -1.31 -4.04 -11.40
C ILE A 39 -1.53 -5.54 -11.59
N GLU A 40 -1.41 -6.00 -12.83
CA GLU A 40 -1.52 -7.43 -13.12
C GLU A 40 -0.47 -8.20 -12.33
N GLY A 41 -0.88 -9.30 -11.70
CA GLY A 41 0.02 -10.13 -10.90
C GLY A 41 0.40 -9.56 -9.53
N ALA A 42 -0.16 -8.42 -9.10
CA ALA A 42 0.15 -7.83 -7.78
C ALA A 42 -1.11 -7.43 -7.00
N TYR A 43 -0.99 -7.39 -5.67
CA TYR A 43 -1.90 -6.66 -4.79
C TYR A 43 -1.32 -5.27 -4.51
N VAL A 44 -2.17 -4.25 -4.47
CA VAL A 44 -1.76 -2.88 -4.13
C VAL A 44 -2.54 -2.46 -2.90
N PHE A 45 -1.83 -2.06 -1.85
CA PHE A 45 -2.42 -1.63 -0.58
C PHE A 45 -2.08 -0.17 -0.28
N GLY A 46 -3.11 0.62 -0.02
CA GLY A 46 -2.95 1.88 0.69
C GLY A 46 -2.97 1.64 2.20
N TYR A 47 -2.22 2.41 2.97
CA TYR A 47 -2.24 2.34 4.44
C TYR A 47 -2.70 3.66 5.04
N LEU A 48 -3.67 3.62 5.94
CA LEU A 48 -4.31 4.80 6.52
C LEU A 48 -4.16 4.81 8.04
N PRO A 49 -3.76 5.94 8.66
CA PRO A 49 -3.64 6.02 10.10
C PRO A 49 -5.04 6.03 10.71
N THR A 50 -5.22 5.33 11.83
CA THR A 50 -6.47 5.35 12.60
C THR A 50 -6.38 6.28 13.81
N VAL A 51 -5.17 6.66 14.20
CA VAL A 51 -4.91 7.64 15.26
C VAL A 51 -4.46 8.98 14.64
N PRO A 52 -5.06 10.11 15.03
CA PRO A 52 -4.68 11.43 14.53
C PRO A 52 -3.25 11.83 14.95
N ASP A 53 -2.58 12.63 14.14
CA ASP A 53 -1.32 13.27 14.54
C ASP A 53 -1.54 14.34 15.63
N ALA A 54 -0.45 14.96 16.11
CA ALA A 54 -0.51 16.05 17.11
C ALA A 54 -1.34 17.28 16.68
N ARG A 55 -1.71 17.38 15.40
CA ARG A 55 -2.57 18.43 14.83
C ARG A 55 -4.00 17.94 14.55
N GLY A 56 -4.36 16.74 15.03
CA GLY A 56 -5.68 16.14 14.85
C GLY A 56 -5.93 15.57 13.45
N ARG A 57 -4.89 15.27 12.67
CA ARG A 57 -5.03 14.83 11.27
C ARG A 57 -4.93 13.32 11.12
N LEU A 58 -5.95 12.72 10.51
CA LEU A 58 -6.00 11.31 10.07
C LEU A 58 -5.45 11.08 8.65
N ARG A 59 -4.56 11.96 8.18
CA ARG A 59 -3.96 11.84 6.84
C ARG A 59 -2.44 11.80 6.91
N VAL A 60 -1.85 11.18 5.91
CA VAL A 60 -0.41 11.20 5.63
C VAL A 60 -0.21 11.90 4.31
N ILE A 61 0.65 12.92 4.30
CA ILE A 61 1.04 13.59 3.05
C ILE A 61 2.15 12.76 2.42
N GLY A 62 2.06 12.49 1.13
CA GLY A 62 3.07 11.70 0.42
C GLY A 62 2.99 10.19 0.67
N ASN A 63 1.83 9.69 1.10
CA ASN A 63 1.62 8.27 1.28
C ASN A 63 1.64 7.56 -0.06
N LEU A 64 2.57 6.63 -0.24
CA LEU A 64 2.69 5.84 -1.45
C LEU A 64 2.27 4.41 -1.13
N PRO A 65 1.39 3.79 -1.93
CA PRO A 65 0.92 2.45 -1.65
C PRO A 65 2.07 1.43 -1.73
N VAL A 66 1.87 0.31 -1.05
CA VAL A 66 2.75 -0.86 -1.12
C VAL A 66 2.19 -1.84 -2.14
N ILE A 67 3.08 -2.37 -2.96
CA ILE A 67 2.81 -3.37 -3.98
C ILE A 67 3.35 -4.70 -3.45
N VAL A 68 2.54 -5.75 -3.56
CA VAL A 68 2.89 -7.12 -3.19
C VAL A 68 2.74 -8.02 -4.40
N ASP A 69 3.82 -8.67 -4.83
CA ASP A 69 3.78 -9.63 -5.91
C ASP A 69 2.97 -10.89 -5.50
N ARG A 70 2.01 -11.30 -6.33
CA ARG A 70 1.10 -12.42 -6.01
C ARG A 70 1.76 -13.78 -6.09
N GLN A 71 2.90 -13.91 -6.74
CA GLN A 71 3.59 -15.19 -6.88
C GLN A 71 4.62 -15.42 -5.78
N THR A 72 5.31 -14.36 -5.37
CA THR A 72 6.47 -14.42 -4.48
C THR A 72 6.19 -13.84 -3.10
N GLY A 73 5.20 -12.95 -2.97
CA GLY A 73 4.94 -12.18 -1.75
C GLY A 73 5.93 -11.03 -1.53
N GLU A 74 6.81 -10.75 -2.51
CA GLU A 74 7.77 -9.65 -2.40
C GLU A 74 7.04 -8.30 -2.32
N CYS A 75 7.46 -7.48 -1.37
CA CYS A 75 6.88 -6.17 -1.09
C CYS A 75 7.78 -5.04 -1.58
N ARG A 76 7.20 -4.02 -2.20
CA ARG A 76 7.88 -2.76 -2.50
C ARG A 76 6.96 -1.57 -2.35
N LEU A 77 7.52 -0.41 -2.00
CA LEU A 77 6.80 0.85 -2.14
C LEU A 77 6.76 1.26 -3.61
N VAL A 78 5.73 2.01 -3.99
CA VAL A 78 5.76 2.79 -5.22
C VAL A 78 6.91 3.81 -5.14
N ALA A 79 7.69 3.90 -6.21
CA ALA A 79 8.88 4.73 -6.38
C ALA A 79 8.51 6.18 -6.69
N GLY A 80 7.88 6.84 -5.72
CA GLY A 80 7.55 8.27 -5.80
C GLY A 80 6.23 8.58 -6.50
N VAL A 81 5.93 9.88 -6.57
CA VAL A 81 4.66 10.39 -7.11
C VAL A 81 4.50 10.13 -8.60
N THR A 82 5.59 10.07 -9.37
CA THR A 82 5.54 9.84 -10.82
C THR A 82 5.02 8.45 -11.15
N GLU A 83 5.55 7.40 -10.51
CA GLU A 83 5.03 6.04 -10.68
C GLU A 83 3.58 5.94 -10.19
N TYR A 84 3.26 6.57 -9.07
CA TYR A 84 1.89 6.58 -8.54
C TYR A 84 0.87 7.15 -9.53
N PHE A 85 1.16 8.30 -10.15
CA PHE A 85 0.26 8.89 -11.14
C PHE A 85 0.15 8.04 -12.40
N ALA A 86 1.27 7.52 -12.92
CA ALA A 86 1.26 6.64 -14.08
C ALA A 86 0.38 5.39 -13.86
N LEU A 87 0.48 4.77 -12.67
CA LEU A 87 -0.33 3.62 -12.27
C LEU A 87 -1.83 3.95 -12.19
N ARG A 88 -2.18 5.12 -11.65
CA ARG A 88 -3.57 5.58 -11.57
C ARG A 88 -4.16 5.92 -12.94
N GLU A 89 -3.39 6.56 -13.81
CA GLU A 89 -3.80 6.88 -15.17
C GLU A 89 -4.01 5.62 -16.01
N ALA A 90 -3.13 4.63 -15.87
CA ALA A 90 -3.26 3.35 -16.54
C ALA A 90 -4.57 2.63 -16.19
N LYS A 91 -5.01 2.70 -14.92
CA LYS A 91 -6.31 2.13 -14.52
C LYS A 91 -7.49 2.86 -15.15
N ARG A 92 -7.43 4.19 -15.24
CA ARG A 92 -8.52 5.00 -15.81
C ARG A 92 -8.77 4.72 -17.29
N GLN A 93 -7.73 4.35 -18.04
CA GLN A 93 -7.86 4.02 -19.46
C GLN A 93 -8.43 2.61 -19.72
N GLN A 94 -8.53 1.79 -18.66
CA GLN A 94 -9.02 0.40 -18.73
C GLN A 94 -10.49 0.25 -18.28
N GLY A 95 -11.12 1.32 -17.77
CA GLY A 95 -12.53 1.34 -17.35
C GLY A 95 -13.36 2.25 -18.22
#